data_AF-A0A850JLN1-F1
#
_entry.id   AF-A0A850JLN1-F1
#
_cell.length_a   1.000
_cell.length_b   1.000
_cell.length_c   1.000
_cell.angle_alpha   90.00
_cell.angle_beta   90.00
_cell.angle_gamma   90.00
#
_symmetry.space_group_name_H-M   'P 1'
#
loop_
_entity.id
_entity.type
_entity.pdbx_description
1 polymer ?
#
loop_
_entity_poly.entity_id
_entity_poly.type
_entity_poly.pdbx_seq_one_letter_code
_entity_poly.pdbx_strand_id
1 'polypeptide(L)'
;MFSPYPQLPYLQRLRAERNAMLSTEYRRAEVALYRLAAEHREAVTDQENLRRALRTAEEQFKEASLEPTEEQLGRRGHAERDPGRWTDADVRERQERRYRNRRDRADAERRRVADELECVAQHVAGHRRELRACWEIHLAGAWRIVHHHARREATYLRSLARRGKNWPDVIELLEPFGPELPEWMSVPPDPKTEEAP
;
A
#
# COMPACT_ATOMS: atom_id res chain seq x y z
N MET A 1 -4.12 45.30 -17.20
CA MET A 1 -4.77 46.02 -16.09
C MET A 1 -4.10 45.57 -14.80
N PHE A 2 -3.38 46.47 -14.13
CA PHE A 2 -2.80 46.19 -12.82
C PHE A 2 -3.91 46.38 -11.77
N SER A 3 -4.18 45.36 -10.96
CA SER A 3 -5.14 45.46 -9.86
C SER A 3 -4.74 46.61 -8.92
N PRO A 4 -5.64 47.56 -8.60
CA PRO A 4 -5.32 48.76 -7.81
C PRO A 4 -5.05 48.48 -6.33
N TYR A 5 -4.99 47.20 -5.92
CA TYR A 5 -4.65 46.79 -4.55
C TYR A 5 -3.35 45.98 -4.50
N PRO A 6 -2.20 46.60 -4.79
CA PRO A 6 -0.95 46.05 -4.31
C PRO A 6 -1.01 46.13 -2.77
N GLN A 7 -1.09 44.97 -2.11
CA GLN A 7 -0.72 44.80 -0.70
C GLN A 7 -1.71 45.33 0.35
N LEU A 8 -2.87 44.69 0.53
CA LEU A 8 -3.54 44.70 1.84
C LEU A 8 -2.68 43.86 2.80
N PRO A 9 -1.87 44.44 3.71
CA PRO A 9 -0.82 43.69 4.41
C PRO A 9 -1.38 42.58 5.28
N TYR A 10 -2.57 42.80 5.84
CA TYR A 10 -3.28 41.80 6.62
C TYR A 10 -3.75 40.61 5.78
N LEU A 11 -4.27 40.86 4.58
CA LEU A 11 -4.76 39.81 3.69
C LEU A 11 -3.59 39.00 3.12
N GLN A 12 -2.46 39.64 2.80
CA GLN A 12 -1.21 38.95 2.46
C GLN A 12 -0.69 38.09 3.60
N ARG A 13 -0.72 38.62 4.83
CA ARG A 13 -0.36 37.85 6.02
C ARG A 13 -1.26 36.63 6.21
N LEU A 14 -2.59 36.76 6.06
CA LEU A 14 -3.51 35.62 6.15
C LEU A 14 -3.21 34.53 5.12
N ARG A 15 -2.91 34.93 3.88
CA ARG A 15 -2.54 34.00 2.80
C ARG A 15 -1.19 33.33 3.06
N ALA A 16 -0.21 34.08 3.57
CA ALA A 16 1.09 33.54 3.96
C ALA A 16 0.97 32.54 5.13
N GLU A 17 0.19 32.88 6.18
CA GLU A 17 -0.11 31.98 7.30
C GLU A 17 -0.78 30.68 6.79
N ARG A 18 -1.82 30.80 5.95
CA ARG A 18 -2.50 29.66 5.33
C ARG A 18 -1.52 28.76 4.57
N ASN A 19 -0.71 29.34 3.68
CA ASN A 19 0.23 28.59 2.86
C ASN A 19 1.32 27.91 3.71
N ALA A 20 1.80 28.56 4.77
CA ALA A 20 2.75 27.96 5.71
C ALA A 20 2.14 26.75 6.46
N MET A 21 0.88 26.86 6.89
CA MET A 21 0.15 25.76 7.52
C MET A 21 -0.09 24.61 6.54
N LEU A 22 -0.53 24.91 5.31
CA LEU A 22 -0.70 23.90 4.25
C LEU A 22 0.61 23.20 3.89
N SER A 23 1.74 23.92 3.86
CA SER A 23 3.07 23.33 3.65
C SER A 23 3.50 22.40 4.80
N THR A 24 3.08 22.71 6.03
CA THR A 24 3.34 21.83 7.17
C THR A 24 2.45 20.58 7.10
N GLU A 25 1.19 20.73 6.72
CA GLU A 25 0.27 19.60 6.55
C GLU A 25 0.71 18.69 5.39
N TYR A 26 1.17 19.27 4.29
CA TYR A 26 1.78 18.54 3.17
C TYR A 26 2.95 17.68 3.63
N ARG A 27 3.93 18.26 4.33
CA ARG A 27 5.09 17.51 4.84
C ARG A 27 4.70 16.37 5.78
N ARG A 28 3.65 16.55 6.59
CA ARG A 28 3.12 15.48 7.45
C ARG A 28 2.50 14.36 6.62
N ALA A 29 1.71 14.72 5.62
CA ALA A 29 1.08 13.78 4.71
C ALA A 29 2.14 13.00 3.92
N GLU A 30 3.13 13.68 3.37
CA GLU A 30 4.23 13.11 2.60
C GLU A 30 4.98 12.04 3.43
N VAL A 31 5.40 12.38 4.66
CA VAL A 31 6.11 11.42 5.54
C VAL A 31 5.23 10.21 5.87
N ALA A 32 3.96 10.43 6.19
CA ALA A 32 3.04 9.34 6.56
C ALA A 32 2.73 8.42 5.37
N LEU A 33 2.44 9.01 4.20
CA LEU A 33 2.11 8.27 2.99
C LEU A 33 3.33 7.56 2.41
N TYR A 34 4.51 8.18 2.44
CA TYR A 34 5.75 7.56 1.96
C TYR A 34 6.06 6.27 2.72
N ARG A 35 5.95 6.31 4.05
CA ARG A 35 6.15 5.12 4.89
C ARG A 35 5.14 4.02 4.58
N LEU A 36 3.84 4.34 4.54
CA LEU A 36 2.80 3.37 4.23
C LEU A 36 2.92 2.81 2.80
N ALA A 37 3.36 3.63 1.84
CA ALA A 37 3.59 3.19 0.47
C ALA A 37 4.78 2.24 0.37
N ALA A 38 5.85 2.48 1.15
CA ALA A 38 6.99 1.56 1.24
C ALA A 38 6.57 0.19 1.81
N GLU A 39 5.84 0.19 2.94
CA GLU A 39 5.30 -1.02 3.56
C GLU A 39 4.37 -1.79 2.59
N HIS A 40 3.51 -1.06 1.85
CA HIS A 40 2.67 -1.65 0.81
C HIS A 40 3.47 -2.33 -0.31
N ARG A 41 4.53 -1.68 -0.81
CA ARG A 41 5.37 -2.22 -1.89
C ARG A 41 6.12 -3.48 -1.46
N GLU A 42 6.63 -3.50 -0.23
CA GLU A 42 7.26 -4.68 0.35
C GLU A 42 6.26 -5.84 0.41
N ALA A 43 5.06 -5.60 0.95
CA ALA A 43 4.01 -6.62 1.02
C ALA A 43 3.56 -7.13 -0.37
N VAL A 44 3.51 -6.26 -1.39
CA VAL A 44 3.22 -6.67 -2.77
C VAL A 44 4.34 -7.54 -3.34
N THR A 45 5.60 -7.18 -3.08
CA THR A 45 6.76 -7.96 -3.51
C THR A 45 6.75 -9.34 -2.86
N ASP A 46 6.47 -9.42 -1.56
CA ASP A 46 6.33 -10.67 -0.83
C ASP A 46 5.17 -11.53 -1.38
N GLN A 47 4.04 -10.90 -1.71
CA GLN A 47 2.92 -11.59 -2.34
C GLN A 47 3.33 -12.23 -3.68
N GLU A 48 4.10 -11.53 -4.50
CA GLU A 48 4.58 -12.06 -5.78
C GLU A 48 5.59 -13.21 -5.60
N ASN A 49 6.48 -13.09 -4.61
CA ASN A 49 7.43 -14.13 -4.26
C ASN A 49 6.69 -15.39 -3.77
N LEU A 50 5.69 -15.25 -2.89
CA LEU A 50 4.86 -16.35 -2.43
C LEU A 50 4.03 -16.98 -3.55
N ARG A 51 3.53 -16.20 -4.53
CA ARG A 51 2.90 -16.76 -5.73
C ARG A 51 3.86 -17.59 -6.59
N ARG A 52 5.14 -17.22 -6.66
CA ARG A 52 6.17 -18.04 -7.33
C ARG A 52 6.45 -19.30 -6.52
N ALA A 53 6.64 -19.17 -5.22
CA ALA A 53 6.86 -20.30 -4.31
C ALA A 53 5.70 -21.30 -4.36
N LEU A 54 4.44 -20.83 -4.40
CA LEU A 54 3.27 -21.69 -4.48
C LEU A 54 3.26 -22.51 -5.77
N ARG A 55 3.58 -21.90 -6.92
CA ARG A 55 3.69 -22.62 -8.19
C ARG A 55 4.75 -23.72 -8.13
N THR A 56 5.92 -23.42 -7.56
CA THR A 56 6.97 -24.42 -7.36
C THR A 56 6.54 -25.53 -6.40
N ALA A 57 5.86 -25.21 -5.30
CA ALA A 57 5.34 -26.20 -4.35
C ALA A 57 4.24 -27.09 -4.98
N GLU A 58 3.39 -26.52 -5.83
CA GLU A 58 2.39 -27.27 -6.60
C GLU A 58 3.04 -28.22 -7.61
N GLU A 59 4.10 -27.80 -8.31
CA GLU A 59 4.87 -28.65 -9.21
C GLU A 59 5.53 -29.81 -8.45
N GLN A 60 6.19 -29.52 -7.32
CA GLN A 60 6.79 -30.55 -6.46
C GLN A 60 5.75 -31.53 -5.91
N PHE A 61 4.57 -31.04 -5.55
CA PHE A 61 3.46 -31.89 -5.10
C PHE A 61 2.93 -32.78 -6.23
N LYS A 62 2.80 -32.25 -7.46
CA LYS A 62 2.42 -33.03 -8.65
C LYS A 62 3.44 -34.14 -8.90
N GLU A 63 4.73 -33.82 -8.90
CA GLU A 63 5.80 -34.81 -9.07
C GLU A 63 5.80 -35.87 -7.95
N ALA A 64 5.61 -35.45 -6.69
CA ALA A 64 5.56 -36.35 -5.56
C ALA A 64 4.28 -37.21 -5.51
N SER A 65 3.24 -36.82 -6.24
CA SER A 65 1.97 -37.56 -6.36
C SER A 65 1.99 -38.60 -7.48
N LEU A 66 3.02 -38.62 -8.33
CA LEU A 66 3.19 -39.67 -9.32
C LEU A 66 3.40 -41.02 -8.62
N GLU A 67 2.70 -42.05 -9.09
CA GLU A 67 2.86 -43.39 -8.56
C GLU A 67 4.29 -43.92 -8.83
N PRO A 68 4.93 -44.52 -7.82
CA PRO A 68 6.26 -45.10 -8.01
C PRO A 68 6.18 -46.31 -8.93
N THR A 69 7.16 -46.44 -9.83
CA THR A 69 7.24 -47.62 -10.72
C THR A 69 7.72 -48.85 -9.95
N GLU A 70 7.40 -50.05 -10.44
CA GLU A 70 7.91 -51.31 -9.85
C GLU A 70 9.44 -51.34 -9.75
N GLU A 71 10.16 -50.79 -10.73
CA GLU A 71 11.61 -50.66 -10.70
C GLU A 71 12.09 -49.75 -9.54
N GLN A 72 11.38 -48.66 -9.28
CA GLN A 72 11.70 -47.75 -8.17
C GLN A 72 11.38 -48.37 -6.81
N LEU A 73 10.32 -49.17 -6.71
CA LEU A 73 9.94 -49.89 -5.50
C LEU A 73 10.93 -51.03 -5.17
N GLY A 74 11.52 -51.66 -6.18
CA GLY A 74 12.55 -52.69 -6.03
C GLY A 74 13.98 -52.17 -5.82
N ARG A 75 14.21 -50.85 -5.89
CA ARG A 75 15.57 -50.29 -5.72
C ARG A 75 16.09 -50.50 -4.30
N ARG A 76 17.16 -51.28 -4.20
CA ARG A 76 17.90 -51.54 -2.96
C ARG A 76 18.98 -50.47 -2.75
N GLY A 77 18.98 -49.86 -1.57
CA GLY A 77 20.10 -49.04 -1.09
C GLY A 77 21.32 -49.89 -0.73
N HIS A 78 22.45 -49.23 -0.45
CA HIS A 78 23.71 -49.91 -0.12
C HIS A 78 23.62 -50.81 1.14
N ALA A 79 22.76 -50.45 2.10
CA ALA A 79 22.50 -51.22 3.32
C ALA A 79 21.46 -52.35 3.14
N GLU A 80 20.77 -52.39 1.99
CA GLU A 80 19.65 -53.29 1.68
C GLU A 80 20.07 -54.35 0.64
N ARG A 81 21.38 -54.48 0.37
CA ARG A 81 21.94 -55.43 -0.62
C ARG A 81 21.93 -56.88 -0.18
N ASP A 82 21.96 -57.13 1.14
CA ASP A 82 21.98 -58.48 1.70
C ASP A 82 20.54 -59.07 1.74
N PRO A 83 20.22 -60.07 0.88
CA PRO A 83 18.89 -60.66 0.82
C PRO A 83 18.55 -61.51 2.05
N GLY A 84 19.56 -61.97 2.81
CA GLY A 84 19.35 -62.73 4.05
C GLY A 84 18.88 -61.85 5.21
N ARG A 85 19.07 -60.53 5.10
CA ARG A 85 18.68 -59.55 6.11
C ARG A 85 17.49 -58.69 5.69
N TRP A 86 17.28 -58.49 4.39
CA TRP A 86 16.23 -57.64 3.84
C TRP A 86 15.49 -58.36 2.71
N THR A 87 14.23 -58.73 2.97
CA THR A 87 13.37 -59.33 1.93
C THR A 87 12.93 -58.27 0.91
N ASP A 88 12.50 -58.71 -0.28
CA ASP A 88 11.94 -57.80 -1.29
C ASP A 88 10.69 -57.06 -0.78
N ALA A 89 9.90 -57.72 0.07
CA ALA A 89 8.74 -57.12 0.72
C ALA A 89 9.13 -55.98 1.67
N ASP A 90 10.17 -56.17 2.48
CA ASP A 90 10.66 -55.13 3.41
C ASP A 90 11.20 -53.91 2.66
N VAL A 91 11.91 -54.14 1.54
CA VAL A 91 12.45 -53.06 0.69
C VAL A 91 11.29 -52.29 0.05
N ARG A 92 10.31 -53.01 -0.50
CA ARG A 92 9.12 -52.41 -1.13
C ARG A 92 8.33 -51.55 -0.13
N GLU A 93 8.01 -52.07 1.04
CA GLU A 93 7.28 -51.33 2.08
C GLU A 93 8.03 -50.05 2.49
N ARG A 94 9.35 -50.13 2.64
CA ARG A 94 10.20 -48.99 2.98
C ARG A 94 10.20 -47.93 1.87
N GLN A 95 10.27 -48.34 0.61
CA GLN A 95 10.19 -47.40 -0.51
C GLN A 95 8.80 -46.77 -0.59
N GLU A 96 7.73 -47.54 -0.49
CA GLU A 96 6.35 -47.02 -0.45
C GLU A 96 6.15 -46.00 0.67
N ARG A 97 6.70 -46.26 1.86
CA ARG A 97 6.69 -45.31 2.97
C ARG A 97 7.49 -44.05 2.65
N ARG A 98 8.65 -44.15 1.99
CA ARG A 98 9.43 -42.98 1.55
C ARG A 98 8.65 -42.13 0.55
N TYR A 99 7.97 -42.74 -0.43
CA TYR A 99 7.14 -42.03 -1.40
C TYR A 99 5.95 -41.34 -0.73
N ARG A 100 5.23 -42.02 0.17
CA ARG A 100 4.18 -41.42 1.00
C ARG A 100 4.69 -40.21 1.79
N ASN A 101 5.78 -40.38 2.52
CA ASN A 101 6.39 -39.28 3.28
C ASN A 101 6.82 -38.09 2.39
N ARG A 102 7.32 -38.34 1.18
CA ARG A 102 7.69 -37.29 0.22
C ARG A 102 6.45 -36.51 -0.21
N ARG A 103 5.37 -37.22 -0.56
CA ARG A 103 4.08 -36.62 -0.93
C ARG A 103 3.50 -35.79 0.21
N ASP A 104 3.49 -36.34 1.43
CA ASP A 104 2.95 -35.65 2.61
C ASP A 104 3.74 -34.36 2.92
N ARG A 105 5.08 -34.39 2.79
CA ARG A 105 5.92 -33.19 2.94
C ARG A 105 5.64 -32.15 1.86
N ALA A 106 5.50 -32.58 0.60
CA ALA A 106 5.19 -31.66 -0.49
C ALA A 106 3.80 -31.03 -0.33
N ASP A 107 2.80 -31.79 0.14
CA ASP A 107 1.47 -31.26 0.44
C ASP A 107 1.50 -30.29 1.62
N ALA A 108 2.24 -30.60 2.69
CA ALA A 108 2.40 -29.73 3.84
C ALA A 108 3.05 -28.39 3.46
N GLU A 109 4.11 -28.40 2.65
CA GLU A 109 4.75 -27.18 2.16
C GLU A 109 3.81 -26.37 1.26
N ARG A 110 3.11 -27.04 0.33
CA ARG A 110 2.12 -26.37 -0.53
C ARG A 110 1.05 -25.65 0.28
N ARG A 111 0.48 -26.32 1.31
CA ARG A 111 -0.54 -25.72 2.19
C ARG A 111 0.03 -24.55 2.97
N ARG A 112 1.21 -24.72 3.57
CA ARG A 112 1.89 -23.65 4.30
C ARG A 112 2.08 -22.40 3.44
N VAL A 113 2.60 -22.55 2.22
CA VAL A 113 2.82 -21.42 1.30
C VAL A 113 1.48 -20.80 0.87
N ALA A 114 0.44 -21.59 0.67
CA ALA A 114 -0.90 -21.09 0.36
C ALA A 114 -1.49 -20.25 1.52
N ASP A 115 -1.35 -20.71 2.75
CA ASP A 115 -1.81 -20.01 3.96
C ASP A 115 -1.02 -18.70 4.17
N GLU A 116 0.31 -18.74 4.01
CA GLU A 116 1.16 -17.54 4.05
C GLU A 116 0.76 -16.53 2.96
N LEU A 117 0.47 -16.99 1.74
CA LEU A 117 0.00 -16.15 0.64
C LEU A 117 -1.35 -15.50 0.95
N GLU A 118 -2.28 -16.22 1.57
CA GLU A 118 -3.57 -15.67 1.99
C GLU A 118 -3.38 -14.56 3.04
N CYS A 119 -2.52 -14.79 4.03
CA CYS A 119 -2.21 -13.80 5.07
C CYS A 119 -1.62 -12.52 4.47
N VAL A 120 -0.64 -12.65 3.56
CA VAL A 120 -0.03 -11.49 2.88
C VAL A 120 -1.05 -10.79 1.98
N ALA A 121 -1.94 -11.52 1.30
CA ALA A 121 -3.00 -10.91 0.49
C ALA A 121 -3.96 -10.04 1.33
N GLN A 122 -4.33 -10.51 2.52
CA GLN A 122 -5.12 -9.72 3.47
C GLN A 122 -4.34 -8.47 3.94
N HIS A 123 -3.05 -8.61 4.22
CA HIS A 123 -2.17 -7.50 4.63
C HIS A 123 -2.06 -6.41 3.54
N VAL A 124 -1.82 -6.82 2.29
CA VAL A 124 -1.80 -5.92 1.12
C VAL A 124 -3.12 -5.17 0.96
N ALA A 125 -4.26 -5.84 1.15
CA ALA A 125 -5.57 -5.21 1.11
C ALA A 125 -5.78 -4.22 2.27
N GLY A 126 -5.25 -4.53 3.46
CA GLY A 126 -5.22 -3.65 4.62
C GLY A 126 -4.47 -2.35 4.34
N HIS A 127 -3.24 -2.43 3.86
CA HIS A 127 -2.42 -1.26 3.54
C HIS A 127 -3.05 -0.33 2.50
N ARG A 128 -3.76 -0.87 1.49
CA ARG A 128 -4.52 -0.03 0.53
C ARG A 128 -5.59 0.81 1.22
N ARG A 129 -6.29 0.23 2.21
CA ARG A 129 -7.30 0.95 2.98
C ARG A 129 -6.65 2.00 3.90
N GLU A 130 -5.53 1.66 4.52
CA GLU A 130 -4.77 2.57 5.39
C GLU A 130 -4.21 3.77 4.62
N LEU A 131 -3.62 3.54 3.44
CA LEU A 131 -3.14 4.61 2.55
C LEU A 131 -4.26 5.59 2.21
N ARG A 132 -5.43 5.06 1.83
CA ARG A 132 -6.60 5.89 1.51
C ARG A 132 -7.11 6.64 2.73
N ALA A 133 -7.21 5.99 3.89
CA ALA A 133 -7.65 6.64 5.12
C ALA A 133 -6.69 7.74 5.56
N CYS A 134 -5.38 7.48 5.48
CA CYS A 134 -4.33 8.46 5.76
C CYS A 134 -4.46 9.69 4.83
N TRP A 135 -4.65 9.45 3.54
CA TRP A 135 -4.92 10.50 2.56
C TRP A 135 -6.14 11.35 2.93
N GLU A 136 -7.28 10.70 3.21
CA GLU A 136 -8.53 11.37 3.56
C GLU A 136 -8.41 12.22 4.83
N ILE A 137 -7.64 11.76 5.83
CA ILE A 137 -7.36 12.50 7.06
C ILE A 137 -6.58 13.80 6.76
N HIS A 138 -5.52 13.72 5.97
CA HIS A 138 -4.72 14.89 5.62
C HIS A 138 -5.47 15.86 4.72
N LEU A 139 -6.28 15.34 3.78
CA LEU A 139 -7.17 16.15 2.97
C LEU A 139 -8.20 16.90 3.82
N ALA A 140 -8.78 16.25 4.82
CA ALA A 140 -9.69 16.90 5.77
C ALA A 140 -8.97 17.96 6.62
N GLY A 141 -7.73 17.68 7.06
CA GLY A 141 -6.88 18.64 7.77
C GLY A 141 -6.62 19.91 6.95
N ALA A 142 -6.29 19.72 5.68
CA ALA A 142 -6.11 20.81 4.73
C ALA A 142 -7.36 21.66 4.50
N TRP A 143 -8.52 21.03 4.27
CA TRP A 143 -9.79 21.74 4.11
C TRP A 143 -10.12 22.58 5.34
N ARG A 144 -9.80 22.09 6.55
CA ARG A 144 -9.99 22.86 7.79
C ARG A 144 -9.12 24.12 7.81
N ILE A 145 -7.85 24.04 7.42
CA ILE A 145 -6.94 25.19 7.31
C ILE A 145 -7.52 26.21 6.34
N VAL A 146 -7.87 25.74 5.15
CA VAL A 146 -8.47 26.53 4.08
C VAL A 146 -9.73 27.27 4.52
N HIS A 147 -10.71 26.56 5.09
CA HIS A 147 -11.96 27.18 5.54
C HIS A 147 -11.75 28.15 6.70
N HIS A 148 -10.81 27.86 7.60
CA HIS A 148 -10.45 28.77 8.68
C HIS A 148 -9.96 30.12 8.13
N HIS A 149 -9.02 30.09 7.19
CA HIS A 149 -8.47 31.32 6.60
C HIS A 149 -9.47 32.04 5.70
N ALA A 150 -10.26 31.32 4.89
CA ALA A 150 -11.31 31.92 4.06
C ALA A 150 -12.33 32.73 4.88
N ARG A 151 -12.76 32.22 6.05
CA ARG A 151 -13.67 32.94 6.95
C ARG A 151 -13.03 34.24 7.47
N ARG A 152 -11.74 34.23 7.78
CA ARG A 152 -10.98 35.41 8.24
C ARG A 152 -10.82 36.44 7.13
N GLU A 153 -10.49 35.99 5.92
CA GLU A 153 -10.41 36.85 4.72
C GLU A 153 -11.76 37.52 4.43
N ALA A 154 -12.85 36.76 4.40
CA ALA A 154 -14.20 37.29 4.19
C ALA A 154 -14.62 38.30 5.26
N THR A 155 -14.28 38.04 6.53
CA THR A 155 -14.59 38.96 7.65
C THR A 155 -13.82 40.28 7.52
N TYR A 156 -12.54 40.21 7.13
CA TYR A 156 -11.71 41.38 6.91
C TYR A 156 -12.22 42.23 5.74
N LEU A 157 -12.54 41.60 4.62
CA LEU A 157 -13.09 42.27 3.43
C LEU A 157 -14.44 42.94 3.74
N ARG A 158 -15.35 42.24 4.44
CA ARG A 158 -16.62 42.85 4.91
C ARG A 158 -16.40 44.08 5.78
N SER A 159 -15.37 44.05 6.64
CA SER A 159 -15.04 45.18 7.51
C SER A 159 -14.47 46.37 6.73
N LEU A 160 -13.70 46.12 5.67
CA LEU A 160 -13.21 47.16 4.75
C LEU A 160 -14.35 47.79 3.96
N ALA A 161 -15.27 46.98 3.45
CA ALA A 161 -16.44 47.44 2.69
C ALA A 161 -17.33 48.38 3.52
N ARG A 162 -17.57 48.04 4.79
CA ARG A 162 -18.33 48.88 5.74
C ARG A 162 -17.67 50.24 6.04
N ARG A 163 -16.35 50.36 5.87
CA ARG A 163 -15.58 51.58 6.17
C ARG A 163 -15.44 52.52 4.96
N GLY A 164 -16.15 52.28 3.86
CA GLY A 164 -16.29 53.23 2.75
C GLY A 164 -15.13 53.25 1.75
N LYS A 165 -14.26 52.23 1.71
CA LYS A 165 -13.34 52.04 0.58
C LYS A 165 -14.13 51.47 -0.60
N ASN A 166 -14.01 52.11 -1.78
CA ASN A 166 -14.62 51.74 -3.08
C ASN A 166 -15.27 50.36 -3.12
N TRP A 167 -16.61 50.33 -3.05
CA TRP A 167 -17.40 49.10 -3.09
C TRP A 167 -17.21 48.22 -4.34
N PRO A 168 -17.09 48.78 -5.57
CA PRO A 168 -16.89 47.96 -6.77
C PRO A 168 -15.59 47.14 -6.71
N ASP A 169 -14.53 47.80 -6.24
CA ASP A 169 -13.20 47.23 -6.09
C ASP A 169 -13.11 46.14 -5.01
N VAL A 170 -13.87 46.29 -3.92
CA VAL A 170 -13.96 45.27 -2.86
C VAL A 170 -14.80 44.08 -3.30
N ILE A 171 -15.78 44.28 -4.19
CA ILE A 171 -16.57 43.20 -4.79
C ILE A 171 -15.71 42.35 -5.74
N GLU A 172 -14.81 42.94 -6.53
CA GLU A 172 -13.83 42.17 -7.34
C GLU A 172 -12.91 41.31 -6.45
N LEU A 173 -12.55 41.78 -5.25
CA LEU A 173 -11.79 40.99 -4.26
C LEU A 173 -12.63 39.93 -3.51
N LEU A 174 -13.96 40.04 -3.58
CA LEU A 174 -14.92 39.08 -3.05
C LEU A 174 -15.37 38.06 -4.11
N GLU A 175 -15.04 38.26 -5.39
CA GLU A 175 -15.14 37.20 -6.39
C GLU A 175 -14.39 35.97 -5.86
N PRO A 176 -14.93 34.77 -6.09
CA PRO A 176 -14.55 33.60 -5.33
C PRO A 176 -13.11 33.22 -5.66
N PHE A 177 -12.16 33.75 -4.90
CA PHE A 177 -11.00 32.98 -4.43
C PHE A 177 -11.55 31.88 -3.51
N GLY A 178 -12.33 30.97 -4.11
CA GLY A 178 -12.48 29.64 -3.60
C GLY A 178 -11.08 29.05 -3.50
N PRO A 179 -10.79 28.26 -2.48
CA PRO A 179 -9.46 27.70 -2.30
C PRO A 179 -9.20 26.74 -3.45
N GLU A 180 -8.37 27.16 -4.41
CA GLU A 180 -7.58 26.20 -5.15
C GLU A 180 -6.77 25.44 -4.10
N LEU A 181 -7.16 24.19 -3.88
CA LEU A 181 -6.31 23.30 -3.15
C LEU A 181 -5.02 23.14 -3.96
N PRO A 182 -3.86 23.06 -3.30
CA PRO A 182 -2.63 22.68 -3.98
C PRO A 182 -2.85 21.41 -4.82
N GLU A 183 -2.23 21.35 -6.00
CA GLU A 183 -2.40 20.23 -6.95
C GLU A 183 -2.18 18.86 -6.30
N TRP A 184 -1.24 18.76 -5.36
CA TRP A 184 -0.96 17.52 -4.63
C TRP A 184 -2.22 16.91 -3.98
N MET A 185 -3.20 17.72 -3.53
CA MET A 185 -4.47 17.25 -2.95
C MET A 185 -5.49 16.72 -3.93
N SER A 186 -5.27 16.91 -5.22
CA SER A 186 -6.25 16.58 -6.26
C SER A 186 -6.18 15.11 -6.66
N VAL A 187 -5.05 14.45 -6.39
CA VAL A 187 -4.79 13.07 -6.78
C VAL A 187 -4.52 12.24 -5.53
N PRO A 188 -5.34 11.23 -5.22
CA PRO A 188 -5.02 10.31 -4.14
C PRO A 188 -3.71 9.58 -4.47
N PRO A 189 -2.90 9.22 -3.46
CA PRO A 189 -1.64 8.53 -3.67
C PRO A 189 -1.90 7.22 -4.43
N ASP A 190 -1.30 7.07 -5.60
CA ASP A 190 -1.35 5.83 -6.35
C ASP A 190 -0.33 4.87 -5.73
N PRO A 191 -0.76 3.70 -5.20
CA PRO A 191 0.14 2.70 -4.64
C PRO A 191 1.18 2.16 -5.64
N LYS A 192 1.04 2.46 -6.94
CA LYS A 192 1.93 2.01 -8.02
C LYS A 192 2.97 3.04 -8.46
N THR A 193 2.88 4.29 -8.02
CA THR A 193 3.77 5.36 -8.51
C THR A 193 4.92 5.57 -7.54
N GLU A 194 6.15 5.66 -8.06
CA GLU A 194 7.37 5.89 -7.26
C GLU A 194 7.42 7.30 -6.64
N GLU A 195 6.71 8.23 -7.25
CA GLU A 195 6.63 9.61 -6.82
C GLU A 195 5.45 9.73 -5.85
N ALA A 196 5.76 9.86 -4.56
CA ALA A 196 4.82 10.53 -3.66
C ALA A 196 4.54 11.93 -4.25
N PRO A 197 3.28 12.40 -4.22
CA PRO A 197 2.91 13.69 -4.82
C PRO A 197 3.66 14.87 -4.20
#